data_AF-A0AAX4HQ72-F1
#
_entry.id   AF-A0AAX4HQ72-F1
#
_cell.length_a   1.000
_cell.length_b   1.000
_cell.length_c   1.000
_cell.angle_alpha   90.00
_cell.angle_beta   90.00
_cell.angle_gamma   90.00
#
_symmetry.space_group_name_H-M   'P 1'
#
loop_
_entity.id
_entity.type
_entity.pdbx_description
1 polymer ?
#
loop_
_entity_poly.entity_id
_entity_poly.type
_entity_poly.pdbx_seq_one_letter_code
_entity_poly.pdbx_strand_id
1 'polypeptide(L)'
;MEKIAKLDSVQPRFLRYRSHYKIYVLCFMIISLMMITFWALKFFEDGPANVFRYQSFELTMSAIYFVVTGSFYFFWLRSRLKRSVQVFEDHILVHNGKQKEPLYYSEIQSVNVVCWSIFYVKMNNGFKHYFNSSLERADYIWEGIHTARPELVSQEEFEAQRLKLVQYDHHQKRKEWFFKHKLVDIFNWAVLPVMFLICAYVVQSRNIYINQQGLYFFRLFMYALLVILSTTFFYSLVLKKFVFDKKLEEQMSSSEDKIRDLEFEGVVLQRSKIFQFVTACFVLAMVVKLDMNLYSVTKVKEDLASFNLKKGHTIVVDNRFNCIACRYELKDGDLVMFGRGTIGQVLAREGDMVGQIGQDRNGRTIASENVQEVPRGHLAVKASNGKDIVFIKIEDLIGKIQK
;
A
#
# COMPACT_ATOMS: atom_id res chain seq x y z
N MET A 1 -24.72 -3.99 64.54
CA MET A 1 -24.88 -3.01 63.45
C MET A 1 -23.55 -2.87 62.74
N GLU A 2 -23.23 -3.85 61.90
CA GLU A 2 -22.08 -3.78 61.00
C GLU A 2 -22.40 -2.79 59.89
N LYS A 3 -21.48 -1.86 59.66
CA LYS A 3 -21.46 -1.01 58.48
C LYS A 3 -21.22 -1.93 57.27
N ILE A 4 -22.30 -2.37 56.66
CA ILE A 4 -22.28 -2.79 55.25
C ILE A 4 -21.76 -1.56 54.50
N ALA A 5 -20.49 -1.62 54.09
CA ALA A 5 -19.95 -0.71 53.11
C ALA A 5 -20.92 -0.74 51.93
N LYS A 6 -21.62 0.37 51.71
CA LYS A 6 -22.28 0.63 50.42
C LYS A 6 -21.17 0.47 49.39
N LEU A 7 -21.14 -0.66 48.69
CA LEU A 7 -20.47 -0.74 47.42
C LEU A 7 -21.02 0.43 46.62
N ASP A 8 -20.14 1.34 46.20
CA ASP A 8 -20.50 2.40 45.26
C ASP A 8 -21.28 1.75 44.12
N SER A 9 -22.55 2.15 43.95
CA SER A 9 -23.43 1.64 42.91
C SER A 9 -22.67 1.69 41.59
N VAL A 10 -22.41 0.52 40.99
CA VAL A 10 -21.54 0.44 39.82
C VAL A 10 -22.22 1.27 38.73
N GLN A 11 -21.61 2.38 38.33
CA GLN A 11 -22.20 3.24 37.31
C GLN A 11 -22.52 2.39 36.06
N PRO A 12 -23.73 2.53 35.50
CA PRO A 12 -24.17 1.65 34.43
C PRO A 12 -23.27 1.79 33.22
N ARG A 13 -22.74 0.66 32.74
CA ARG A 13 -21.71 0.64 31.71
C ARG A 13 -22.35 0.71 30.33
N PHE A 14 -22.02 1.74 29.55
CA PHE A 14 -22.55 1.95 28.20
C PHE A 14 -21.64 1.32 27.14
N LEU A 15 -22.16 0.33 26.43
CA LEU A 15 -21.48 -0.47 25.42
C LEU A 15 -21.93 -0.04 24.03
N ARG A 16 -21.02 0.51 23.25
CA ARG A 16 -21.28 0.92 21.87
C ARG A 16 -20.87 -0.18 20.90
N TYR A 17 -21.56 -0.25 19.77
CA TYR A 17 -21.02 -0.97 18.63
C TYR A 17 -19.81 -0.21 18.08
N ARG A 18 -18.76 -0.97 17.83
CA ARG A 18 -17.46 -0.46 17.40
C ARG A 18 -17.54 0.27 16.06
N SER A 19 -16.84 1.41 15.96
CA SER A 19 -16.98 2.36 14.84
C SER A 19 -16.41 1.87 13.51
N HIS A 20 -15.39 1.00 13.50
CA HIS A 20 -14.77 0.48 12.28
C HIS A 20 -15.70 -0.39 11.45
N TYR A 21 -16.75 -0.96 12.04
CA TYR A 21 -17.81 -1.62 11.26
C TYR A 21 -18.54 -0.66 10.31
N LYS A 22 -18.65 0.63 10.66
CA LYS A 22 -19.16 1.66 9.73
C LYS A 22 -18.21 1.89 8.57
N ILE A 23 -16.89 1.85 8.82
CA ILE A 23 -15.86 1.97 7.77
C ILE A 23 -15.95 0.79 6.81
N TYR A 24 -16.10 -0.45 7.31
CA TYR A 24 -16.29 -1.61 6.44
C TYR A 24 -17.53 -1.47 5.54
N VAL A 25 -18.66 -0.98 6.07
CA VAL A 25 -19.85 -0.68 5.26
C VAL A 25 -19.55 0.38 4.21
N LEU A 26 -18.85 1.45 4.57
CA LEU A 26 -18.51 2.51 3.63
C LEU A 26 -17.62 1.99 2.50
N CYS A 27 -16.55 1.25 2.83
CA CYS A 27 -15.68 0.63 1.83
C CYS A 27 -16.46 -0.33 0.92
N PHE A 28 -17.38 -1.11 1.48
CA PHE A 28 -18.27 -1.97 0.72
C PHE A 28 -19.17 -1.17 -0.25
N MET A 29 -19.77 -0.07 0.20
CA MET A 29 -20.58 0.80 -0.67
C MET A 29 -19.75 1.43 -1.79
N ILE A 30 -18.50 1.82 -1.52
CA ILE A 30 -17.59 2.37 -2.53
C ILE A 30 -17.24 1.31 -3.58
N ILE A 31 -16.84 0.11 -3.16
CA ILE A 31 -16.53 -1.01 -4.08
C ILE A 31 -17.75 -1.37 -4.92
N SER A 32 -18.92 -1.45 -4.28
CA SER A 32 -20.21 -1.66 -4.93
C SER A 32 -20.48 -0.61 -6.01
N LEU A 33 -20.31 0.67 -5.69
CA LEU A 33 -20.50 1.76 -6.65
C LEU A 33 -19.51 1.67 -7.82
N MET A 34 -18.23 1.38 -7.54
CA MET A 34 -17.23 1.18 -8.58
C MET A 34 -17.59 0.02 -9.52
N MET A 35 -18.06 -1.11 -8.97
CA MET A 35 -18.47 -2.27 -9.77
C MET A 35 -19.71 -1.98 -10.60
N ILE A 36 -20.73 -1.32 -10.05
CA ILE A 36 -21.93 -0.88 -10.81
C ILE A 36 -21.51 0.06 -11.94
N THR A 37 -20.62 1.01 -11.66
CA THR A 37 -20.14 1.97 -12.66
C THR A 37 -19.35 1.27 -13.76
N PHE A 38 -18.45 0.35 -13.40
CA PHE A 38 -17.70 -0.48 -14.35
C PHE A 38 -18.63 -1.27 -15.27
N TRP A 39 -19.63 -1.96 -14.71
CA TRP A 39 -20.58 -2.72 -15.50
C TRP A 39 -21.47 -1.82 -16.36
N ALA A 40 -21.93 -0.68 -15.86
CA ALA A 40 -22.69 0.28 -16.65
C ALA A 40 -21.90 0.78 -17.87
N LEU A 41 -20.61 1.10 -17.69
CA LEU A 41 -19.71 1.47 -18.79
C LEU A 41 -19.53 0.31 -19.77
N LYS A 42 -19.32 -0.91 -19.28
CA LYS A 42 -19.17 -2.10 -20.13
C LYS A 42 -20.43 -2.41 -20.93
N PHE A 43 -21.60 -2.28 -20.33
CA PHE A 43 -22.87 -2.44 -21.03
C PHE A 43 -23.10 -1.34 -22.09
N PHE A 44 -22.62 -0.12 -21.84
CA PHE A 44 -22.71 0.99 -22.78
C PHE A 44 -21.73 0.85 -23.96
N GLU A 45 -20.49 0.44 -23.70
CA GLU A 45 -19.44 0.28 -24.72
C GLU A 45 -19.65 -0.98 -25.58
N ASP A 46 -19.81 -2.13 -24.93
CA ASP A 46 -19.76 -3.42 -25.62
C ASP A 46 -21.17 -3.90 -26.02
N GLY A 47 -22.21 -3.33 -25.40
CA GLY A 47 -23.60 -3.76 -25.55
C GLY A 47 -23.93 -5.03 -24.74
N PRO A 48 -25.20 -5.22 -24.34
CA PRO A 48 -25.58 -6.30 -23.42
C PRO A 48 -25.30 -7.70 -23.97
N ALA A 49 -25.55 -7.94 -25.26
CA ALA A 49 -25.32 -9.25 -25.88
C ALA A 49 -23.84 -9.68 -25.79
N ASN A 50 -22.89 -8.76 -25.98
CA ASN A 50 -21.47 -9.08 -25.92
C ASN A 50 -20.99 -9.27 -24.48
N VAL A 51 -21.46 -8.45 -23.54
CA VAL A 51 -21.14 -8.63 -22.11
C VAL A 51 -21.61 -10.00 -21.62
N PHE A 52 -22.84 -10.40 -21.93
CA PHE A 52 -23.34 -11.73 -21.54
C PHE A 52 -22.63 -12.88 -22.26
N ARG A 53 -22.13 -12.68 -23.48
CA ARG A 53 -21.45 -13.74 -24.24
C ARG A 53 -20.00 -13.94 -23.81
N TYR A 54 -19.28 -12.85 -23.56
CA TYR A 54 -17.82 -12.88 -23.37
C TYR A 54 -17.36 -12.62 -21.93
N GLN A 55 -18.22 -12.06 -21.06
CA GLN A 55 -17.86 -11.65 -19.69
C GLN A 55 -18.87 -12.17 -18.64
N SER A 56 -19.60 -13.25 -18.97
CA SER A 56 -20.64 -13.80 -18.08
C SER A 56 -20.10 -14.27 -16.74
N PHE A 57 -18.88 -14.79 -16.70
CA PHE A 57 -18.26 -15.26 -15.47
C PHE A 57 -17.98 -14.10 -14.51
N GLU A 58 -17.31 -13.05 -14.97
CA GLU A 58 -16.98 -11.86 -14.19
C GLU A 58 -18.25 -11.15 -13.71
N LEU A 59 -19.27 -11.08 -14.58
CA LEU A 59 -20.58 -10.52 -14.23
C LEU A 59 -21.28 -11.35 -13.15
N THR A 60 -21.24 -12.67 -13.27
CA THR A 60 -21.84 -13.59 -12.28
C THR A 60 -21.11 -13.48 -10.93
N MET A 61 -19.78 -13.47 -10.93
CA MET A 61 -18.99 -13.30 -9.72
C MET A 61 -19.25 -11.94 -9.06
N SER A 62 -19.40 -10.89 -9.86
CA SER A 62 -19.80 -9.57 -9.38
C SER A 62 -21.19 -9.60 -8.74
N ALA A 63 -22.17 -10.25 -9.38
CA ALA A 63 -23.51 -10.40 -8.84
C ALA A 63 -23.52 -11.22 -7.53
N ILE A 64 -22.78 -12.34 -7.47
CA ILE A 64 -22.63 -13.13 -6.23
C ILE A 64 -22.02 -12.27 -5.13
N TYR A 65 -20.97 -11.50 -5.44
CA TYR A 65 -20.40 -10.56 -4.47
C TYR A 65 -21.46 -9.63 -3.92
N PHE A 66 -22.27 -8.97 -4.77
CA PHE A 66 -23.37 -8.10 -4.34
C PHE A 66 -24.41 -8.81 -3.47
N VAL A 67 -24.83 -10.01 -3.85
CA VAL A 67 -25.83 -10.78 -3.09
C VAL A 67 -25.31 -11.15 -1.71
N VAL A 68 -24.09 -11.71 -1.63
CA VAL A 68 -23.48 -12.15 -0.37
C VAL A 68 -23.24 -10.97 0.56
N THR A 69 -22.60 -9.92 0.05
CA THR A 69 -22.26 -8.73 0.84
C THR A 69 -23.50 -7.90 1.21
N GLY A 70 -24.45 -7.76 0.28
CA GLY A 70 -25.75 -7.13 0.53
C GLY A 70 -26.52 -7.88 1.61
N SER A 71 -26.59 -9.21 1.52
CA SER A 71 -27.24 -10.04 2.55
C SER A 71 -26.56 -9.87 3.91
N PHE A 72 -25.22 -9.89 3.95
CA PHE A 72 -24.47 -9.62 5.17
C PHE A 72 -24.78 -8.23 5.75
N TYR A 73 -24.83 -7.19 4.92
CA TYR A 73 -25.18 -5.85 5.37
C TYR A 73 -26.61 -5.77 5.91
N PHE A 74 -27.61 -6.18 5.13
CA PHE A 74 -29.02 -6.00 5.48
C PHE A 74 -29.44 -6.88 6.66
N PHE A 75 -29.08 -8.16 6.66
CA PHE A 75 -29.54 -9.10 7.68
C PHE A 75 -28.68 -9.08 8.94
N TRP A 76 -27.38 -8.78 8.83
CA TRP A 76 -26.47 -8.85 9.98
C TRP A 76 -26.06 -7.47 10.50
N LEU A 77 -25.50 -6.63 9.63
CA LEU A 77 -24.75 -5.45 10.08
C LEU A 77 -25.65 -4.23 10.35
N ARG A 78 -26.64 -3.98 9.49
CA ARG A 78 -27.53 -2.80 9.55
C ARG A 78 -28.32 -2.72 10.86
N SER A 79 -28.88 -3.84 11.31
CA SER A 79 -29.67 -3.92 12.54
C SER A 79 -28.80 -3.68 13.77
N ARG A 80 -27.51 -4.03 13.71
CA ARG A 80 -26.55 -3.95 14.82
C ARG A 80 -25.85 -2.60 14.94
N LEU A 81 -25.57 -1.91 13.82
CA LEU A 81 -24.90 -0.60 13.82
C LEU A 81 -25.66 0.54 14.53
N LYS A 82 -26.97 0.38 14.74
CA LYS A 82 -27.81 1.34 15.47
C LYS A 82 -28.07 0.94 16.92
N ARG A 83 -27.49 -0.18 17.37
CA ARG A 83 -27.67 -0.68 18.73
C ARG A 83 -26.63 -0.10 19.67
N SER A 84 -27.01 0.10 20.92
CA SER A 84 -26.09 0.22 22.05
C SER A 84 -26.71 -0.51 23.22
N VAL A 85 -25.87 -0.98 24.13
CA VAL A 85 -26.31 -1.76 25.29
C VAL A 85 -25.83 -1.06 26.54
N GLN A 86 -26.69 -0.87 27.52
CA GLN A 86 -26.30 -0.36 28.82
C GLN A 86 -26.54 -1.45 29.86
N VAL A 87 -25.52 -1.76 30.64
CA VAL A 87 -25.58 -2.82 31.65
C VAL A 87 -25.79 -2.19 33.02
N PHE A 88 -26.87 -2.57 33.69
CA PHE A 88 -27.19 -2.21 35.08
C PHE A 88 -27.01 -3.43 35.99
N GLU A 89 -27.10 -3.21 37.29
CA GLU A 89 -26.97 -4.26 38.30
C GLU A 89 -28.12 -5.28 38.25
N ASP A 90 -29.30 -4.87 37.79
CA ASP A 90 -30.55 -5.66 37.78
C ASP A 90 -31.09 -5.99 36.38
N HIS A 91 -30.65 -5.27 35.35
CA HIS A 91 -31.11 -5.46 33.97
C HIS A 91 -30.10 -5.02 32.91
N ILE A 92 -30.38 -5.39 31.66
CA ILE A 92 -29.68 -4.89 30.47
C ILE A 92 -30.64 -4.02 29.68
N LEU A 93 -30.25 -2.79 29.34
CA LEU A 93 -31.04 -1.90 28.50
C LEU A 93 -30.49 -1.91 27.07
N VAL A 94 -31.25 -2.47 26.13
CA VAL A 94 -30.90 -2.50 24.71
C VAL A 94 -31.53 -1.29 24.02
N HIS A 95 -30.68 -0.40 23.51
CA HIS A 95 -31.11 0.75 22.73
C HIS A 95 -31.15 0.38 21.25
N ASN A 96 -32.29 0.52 20.60
CA ASN A 96 -32.51 0.35 19.17
C ASN A 96 -32.88 1.71 18.55
N GLY A 97 -31.89 2.60 18.38
CA GLY A 97 -32.15 3.98 17.98
C GLY A 97 -32.97 4.75 19.03
N LYS A 98 -34.23 5.08 18.74
CA LYS A 98 -35.13 5.77 19.68
C LYS A 98 -35.83 4.82 20.66
N GLN A 99 -35.92 3.54 20.33
CA GLN A 99 -36.56 2.54 21.18
C GLN A 99 -35.57 2.02 22.22
N LYS A 100 -36.05 1.78 23.44
CA LYS A 100 -35.29 1.18 24.53
C LYS A 100 -36.04 -0.05 25.01
N GLU A 101 -35.33 -1.16 25.10
CA GLU A 101 -35.88 -2.46 25.49
C GLU A 101 -35.12 -2.94 26.74
N PRO A 102 -35.77 -2.94 27.92
CA PRO A 102 -35.17 -3.50 29.13
C PRO A 102 -35.26 -5.03 29.11
N LEU A 103 -34.18 -5.69 29.48
CA LEU A 103 -34.07 -7.13 29.66
C LEU A 103 -33.69 -7.40 31.11
N TYR A 104 -34.66 -7.76 31.93
CA TYR A 104 -34.43 -8.04 33.35
C TYR A 104 -33.74 -9.39 33.52
N TYR A 105 -32.73 -9.48 34.40
CA TYR A 105 -32.03 -10.74 34.63
C TYR A 105 -32.96 -11.83 35.21
N SER A 106 -33.99 -11.44 35.95
CA SER A 106 -35.03 -12.33 36.48
C SER A 106 -35.85 -13.02 35.37
N GLU A 107 -35.94 -12.43 34.18
CA GLU A 107 -36.72 -12.96 33.05
C GLU A 107 -35.88 -13.83 32.11
N ILE A 108 -34.59 -13.99 32.37
CA ILE A 108 -33.71 -14.83 31.56
C ILE A 108 -33.99 -16.30 31.90
N GLN A 109 -34.41 -17.05 30.88
CA GLN A 109 -34.65 -18.50 30.96
C GLN A 109 -33.35 -19.28 30.82
N SER A 110 -32.51 -18.93 29.85
CA SER A 110 -31.23 -19.60 29.62
C SER A 110 -30.24 -18.71 28.89
N VAL A 111 -28.96 -19.03 29.05
CA VAL A 111 -27.85 -18.38 28.39
C VAL A 111 -27.10 -19.44 27.60
N ASN A 112 -26.82 -19.18 26.33
CA ASN A 112 -26.17 -20.16 25.47
C ASN A 112 -25.05 -19.52 24.67
N VAL A 113 -23.88 -20.13 24.72
CA VAL A 113 -22.77 -19.80 23.83
C VAL A 113 -23.05 -20.43 22.46
N VAL A 114 -23.03 -19.62 21.40
CA VAL A 114 -23.27 -20.11 20.03
C VAL A 114 -21.95 -20.57 19.44
N CYS A 115 -21.02 -19.65 19.29
CA CYS A 115 -19.68 -19.91 18.81
C CYS A 115 -18.78 -18.71 19.15
N TRP A 116 -17.52 -19.00 19.48
CA TRP A 116 -16.45 -18.01 19.59
C TRP A 116 -16.79 -16.92 20.62
N SER A 117 -17.13 -15.71 20.16
CA SER A 117 -17.51 -14.57 20.98
C SER A 117 -18.97 -14.15 20.77
N ILE A 118 -19.83 -15.09 20.40
CA ILE A 118 -21.27 -14.90 20.20
C ILE A 118 -22.02 -15.76 21.22
N PHE A 119 -22.93 -15.13 21.95
CA PHE A 119 -23.87 -15.80 22.84
C PHE A 119 -25.26 -15.21 22.69
N TYR A 120 -26.28 -15.93 23.14
CA TYR A 120 -27.61 -15.38 23.27
C TYR A 120 -28.21 -15.63 24.64
N VAL A 121 -29.08 -14.73 25.05
CA VAL A 121 -29.98 -14.92 26.20
C VAL A 121 -31.37 -15.22 25.66
N LYS A 122 -31.99 -16.28 26.18
CA LYS A 122 -33.38 -16.62 25.90
C LYS A 122 -34.23 -16.11 27.06
N MET A 123 -35.20 -15.27 26.76
CA MET A 123 -36.12 -14.72 27.75
C MET A 123 -37.29 -15.70 27.98
N ASN A 124 -38.03 -15.53 29.08
CA ASN A 124 -39.21 -16.34 29.40
C ASN A 124 -40.31 -16.29 28.33
N ASN A 125 -40.41 -15.19 27.58
CA ASN A 125 -41.32 -15.08 26.42
C ASN A 125 -40.85 -15.87 25.18
N GLY A 126 -39.73 -16.59 25.27
CA GLY A 126 -39.13 -17.38 24.20
C GLY A 126 -38.23 -16.59 23.25
N PHE A 127 -38.20 -15.25 23.33
CA PHE A 127 -37.40 -14.41 22.46
C PHE A 127 -35.90 -14.53 22.78
N LYS A 128 -35.05 -14.48 21.74
CA LYS A 128 -33.59 -14.64 21.85
C LYS A 128 -32.88 -13.33 21.52
N HIS A 129 -32.10 -12.80 22.47
CA HIS A 129 -31.24 -11.64 22.24
C HIS A 129 -29.80 -12.09 22.08
N TYR A 130 -29.21 -11.78 20.91
CA TYR A 130 -27.83 -12.14 20.58
C TYR A 130 -26.88 -10.99 20.92
N PHE A 131 -25.79 -11.33 21.60
CA PHE A 131 -24.69 -10.44 21.92
C PHE A 131 -23.39 -10.99 21.34
N ASN A 132 -22.47 -10.10 20.96
CA ASN A 132 -21.19 -10.51 20.42
C ASN A 132 -20.06 -9.51 20.70
N SER A 133 -18.82 -9.89 20.38
CA SER A 133 -17.62 -9.03 20.48
C SER A 133 -17.61 -7.79 19.57
N SER A 134 -18.62 -7.57 18.73
CA SER A 134 -18.76 -6.30 18.01
C SER A 134 -19.24 -5.15 18.92
N LEU A 135 -19.82 -5.50 20.09
CA LEU A 135 -20.04 -4.58 21.21
C LEU A 135 -18.74 -4.41 22.00
N GLU A 136 -18.42 -3.18 22.35
CA GLU A 136 -17.34 -2.88 23.29
C GLU A 136 -17.63 -3.54 24.64
N ARG A 137 -16.65 -4.27 25.19
CA ARG A 137 -16.73 -4.91 26.51
C ARG A 137 -17.98 -5.77 26.71
N ALA A 138 -18.28 -6.62 25.72
CA ALA A 138 -19.37 -7.59 25.81
C ALA A 138 -19.24 -8.55 27.02
N ASP A 139 -18.05 -8.67 27.62
CA ASP A 139 -17.80 -9.34 28.90
C ASP A 139 -18.65 -8.78 30.05
N TYR A 140 -19.01 -7.48 30.04
CA TYR A 140 -19.82 -6.90 31.11
C TYR A 140 -21.27 -7.39 31.12
N ILE A 141 -21.83 -7.69 29.96
CA ILE A 141 -23.16 -8.33 29.87
C ILE A 141 -23.10 -9.72 30.49
N TRP A 142 -22.03 -10.45 30.19
CA TRP A 142 -21.80 -11.81 30.69
C TRP A 142 -21.57 -11.82 32.22
N GLU A 143 -20.75 -10.90 32.73
CA GLU A 143 -20.52 -10.69 34.16
C GLU A 143 -21.82 -10.32 34.90
N GLY A 144 -22.61 -9.40 34.35
CA GLY A 144 -23.90 -9.00 34.93
C GLY A 144 -24.90 -10.16 35.07
N ILE A 145 -25.04 -10.97 34.01
CA ILE A 145 -25.92 -12.14 34.05
C ILE A 145 -25.46 -13.17 35.08
N HIS A 146 -24.17 -13.52 35.11
CA HIS A 146 -23.65 -14.50 36.06
C HIS A 146 -23.75 -14.01 37.51
N THR A 147 -23.61 -12.71 37.75
CA THR A 147 -23.75 -12.12 39.09
C THR A 147 -25.20 -12.20 39.59
N ALA A 148 -26.16 -11.92 38.70
CA ALA A 148 -27.58 -11.92 39.05
C ALA A 148 -28.23 -13.32 39.03
N ARG A 149 -27.74 -14.22 38.18
CA ARG A 149 -28.28 -15.55 37.92
C ARG A 149 -27.16 -16.60 37.78
N PRO A 150 -26.38 -16.86 38.84
CA PRO A 150 -25.22 -17.77 38.80
C PRO A 150 -25.61 -19.22 38.49
N GLU A 151 -26.88 -19.60 38.67
CA GLU A 151 -27.36 -20.95 38.37
C GLU A 151 -27.52 -21.24 36.87
N LEU A 152 -27.47 -20.22 36.01
CA LEU A 152 -27.66 -20.38 34.56
C LEU A 152 -26.41 -20.89 33.83
N VAL A 153 -25.22 -20.71 34.41
CA VAL A 153 -23.93 -21.05 33.79
C VAL A 153 -22.97 -21.52 34.89
N SER A 154 -22.23 -22.61 34.65
CA SER A 154 -21.21 -23.05 35.62
C SER A 154 -20.04 -22.06 35.70
N GLN A 155 -19.36 -21.98 36.86
CA GLN A 155 -18.21 -21.08 37.04
C GLN A 155 -17.10 -21.31 35.99
N GLU A 156 -16.88 -22.56 35.60
CA GLU A 156 -15.87 -22.93 34.60
C GLU A 156 -16.25 -22.43 33.20
N GLU A 157 -17.51 -22.63 32.80
CA GLU A 157 -18.03 -22.13 31.51
C GLU A 157 -18.06 -20.60 31.50
N PHE A 158 -18.41 -19.98 32.62
CA PHE A 158 -18.40 -18.53 32.79
C PHE A 158 -17.01 -17.95 32.53
N GLU A 159 -15.96 -18.42 33.22
CA GLU A 159 -14.61 -17.89 33.05
C GLU A 159 -14.04 -18.20 31.66
N ALA A 160 -14.28 -19.40 31.13
CA ALA A 160 -13.83 -19.78 29.79
C ALA A 160 -14.42 -18.85 28.70
N GLN A 161 -15.70 -18.51 28.80
CA GLN A 161 -16.35 -17.61 27.85
C GLN A 161 -15.96 -16.15 28.08
N ARG A 162 -15.86 -15.71 29.35
CA ARG A 162 -15.41 -14.37 29.73
C ARG A 162 -14.03 -14.07 29.16
N LEU A 163 -13.07 -15.00 29.33
CA LEU A 163 -11.72 -14.85 28.78
C LEU A 163 -11.74 -14.70 27.27
N LYS A 164 -12.55 -15.49 26.55
CA LYS A 164 -12.73 -15.36 25.10
C LYS A 164 -13.26 -13.97 24.74
N LEU A 165 -14.31 -13.49 25.41
CA LEU A 165 -14.89 -12.16 25.15
C LEU A 165 -13.86 -11.05 25.35
N VAL A 166 -13.07 -11.10 26.43
CA VAL A 166 -11.97 -10.16 26.69
C VAL A 166 -10.88 -10.23 25.63
N GLN A 167 -10.44 -11.43 25.24
CA GLN A 167 -9.44 -11.61 24.19
C GLN A 167 -9.93 -11.05 22.84
N TYR A 168 -11.18 -11.31 22.48
CA TYR A 168 -11.79 -10.77 21.27
C TYR A 168 -11.92 -9.24 21.33
N ASP A 169 -12.29 -8.68 22.48
CA ASP A 169 -12.33 -7.23 22.70
C ASP A 169 -10.95 -6.60 22.47
N HIS A 170 -9.90 -7.16 23.07
CA HIS A 170 -8.53 -6.72 22.84
C HIS A 170 -8.10 -6.87 21.39
N HIS A 171 -8.50 -7.94 20.71
CA HIS A 171 -8.20 -8.14 19.29
C HIS A 171 -8.93 -7.11 18.41
N GLN A 172 -10.19 -6.79 18.70
CA GLN A 172 -10.95 -5.75 17.99
C GLN A 172 -10.38 -4.36 18.27
N LYS A 173 -9.99 -4.06 19.50
CA LYS A 173 -9.31 -2.80 19.85
C LYS A 173 -7.96 -2.67 19.14
N ARG A 174 -7.21 -3.78 18.99
CA ARG A 174 -6.03 -3.83 18.13
C ARG A 174 -6.35 -3.59 16.65
N LYS A 175 -7.49 -4.09 16.14
CA LYS A 175 -7.96 -3.81 14.78
C LYS A 175 -8.33 -2.33 14.60
N GLU A 176 -9.03 -1.72 15.54
CA GLU A 176 -9.35 -0.29 15.51
C GLU A 176 -8.09 0.56 15.52
N TRP A 177 -7.15 0.24 16.41
CA TRP A 177 -5.83 0.84 16.42
C TRP A 177 -5.12 0.64 15.08
N PHE A 178 -5.19 -0.57 14.51
CA PHE A 178 -4.67 -0.86 13.17
C PHE A 178 -5.34 0.03 12.11
N PHE A 179 -6.66 0.16 12.04
CA PHE A 179 -7.32 1.02 11.04
C PHE A 179 -6.97 2.50 11.22
N LYS A 180 -6.92 2.98 12.47
CA LYS A 180 -6.59 4.37 12.79
C LYS A 180 -5.15 4.72 12.38
N HIS A 181 -4.21 3.79 12.50
CA HIS A 181 -2.78 4.06 12.30
C HIS A 181 -2.17 3.47 11.02
N LYS A 182 -2.79 2.45 10.41
CA LYS A 182 -2.28 1.76 9.21
C LYS A 182 -2.88 2.19 7.89
N LEU A 183 -3.95 3.00 7.86
CA LEU A 183 -4.34 3.61 6.58
C LEU A 183 -3.18 4.45 6.01
N VAL A 184 -2.54 5.25 6.86
CA VAL A 184 -1.31 5.98 6.50
C VAL A 184 -0.18 5.03 6.12
N ASP A 185 -0.07 3.86 6.76
CA ASP A 185 0.92 2.85 6.35
C ASP A 185 0.60 2.26 4.97
N ILE A 186 -0.67 1.95 4.66
CA ILE A 186 -1.08 1.47 3.33
C ILE A 186 -0.76 2.53 2.27
N PHE A 187 -1.08 3.80 2.57
CA PHE A 187 -0.73 4.90 1.67
C PHE A 187 0.79 5.03 1.49
N ASN A 188 1.58 4.97 2.56
CA ASN A 188 3.03 5.11 2.50
C ASN A 188 3.73 3.92 1.81
N TRP A 189 3.29 2.70 2.09
CA TRP A 189 4.00 1.48 1.68
C TRP A 189 3.49 0.87 0.36
N ALA A 190 2.24 1.14 -0.03
CA ALA A 190 1.67 0.58 -1.24
C ALA A 190 1.28 1.67 -2.25
N VAL A 191 0.45 2.64 -1.84
CA VAL A 191 -0.08 3.65 -2.77
C VAL A 191 1.02 4.59 -3.26
N LEU A 192 1.85 5.09 -2.36
CA LEU A 192 2.91 6.06 -2.69
C LEU A 192 3.94 5.51 -3.71
N PRO A 193 4.53 4.30 -3.54
CA PRO A 193 5.40 3.71 -4.56
C PRO A 193 4.71 3.61 -5.91
N VAL A 194 3.49 3.08 -5.95
CA VAL A 194 2.75 2.89 -7.21
C VAL A 194 2.48 4.24 -7.90
N MET A 195 2.02 5.23 -7.15
CA MET A 195 1.81 6.59 -7.65
C MET A 195 3.12 7.22 -8.15
N PHE A 196 4.22 7.03 -7.43
CA PHE A 196 5.53 7.50 -7.88
C PHE A 196 5.96 6.84 -9.20
N LEU A 197 5.81 5.52 -9.34
CA LEU A 197 6.12 4.79 -10.56
C LEU A 197 5.35 5.34 -11.76
N ILE A 198 4.03 5.52 -11.59
CA ILE A 198 3.14 6.05 -12.63
C ILE A 198 3.52 7.48 -13.00
N CYS A 199 3.64 8.37 -12.02
CA CYS A 199 3.97 9.77 -12.25
C CYS A 199 5.34 9.95 -12.89
N ALA A 200 6.37 9.25 -12.41
CA ALA A 200 7.71 9.32 -12.98
C ALA A 200 7.72 8.85 -14.44
N TYR A 201 7.06 7.73 -14.74
CA TYR A 201 6.93 7.23 -16.11
C TYR A 201 6.23 8.25 -17.02
N VAL A 202 5.08 8.80 -16.61
CA VAL A 202 4.34 9.78 -17.41
C VAL A 202 5.15 11.06 -17.65
N VAL A 203 5.89 11.54 -16.65
CA VAL A 203 6.72 12.74 -16.78
C VAL A 203 7.93 12.50 -17.69
N GLN A 204 8.63 11.38 -17.54
CA GLN A 204 9.89 11.14 -18.25
C GLN A 204 9.69 10.57 -19.67
N SER A 205 8.65 9.77 -19.90
CA SER A 205 8.32 9.23 -21.24
C SER A 205 7.96 10.31 -22.26
N ARG A 206 7.61 11.52 -21.83
CA ARG A 206 7.41 12.68 -22.71
C ARG A 206 8.71 13.18 -23.36
N ASN A 207 9.84 12.96 -22.71
CA ASN A 207 11.13 13.50 -23.13
C ASN A 207 12.09 12.42 -23.64
N ILE A 208 11.99 11.19 -23.12
CA ILE A 208 12.97 10.11 -23.30
C ILE A 208 12.26 8.81 -23.68
N TYR A 209 12.81 8.08 -24.64
CA TYR A 209 12.42 6.72 -24.99
C TYR A 209 12.92 5.72 -23.94
N ILE A 210 11.97 4.98 -23.35
CA ILE A 210 12.25 3.99 -22.31
C ILE A 210 12.25 2.60 -22.93
N ASN A 211 13.39 2.19 -23.49
CA ASN A 211 13.54 0.93 -24.25
C ASN A 211 13.36 -0.33 -23.38
N GLN A 212 13.80 -0.29 -22.12
CA GLN A 212 13.73 -1.41 -21.19
C GLN A 212 12.79 -1.07 -20.03
N GLN A 213 11.47 -1.03 -20.32
CA GLN A 213 10.43 -0.66 -19.36
C GLN A 213 10.54 -1.43 -18.03
N GLY A 214 10.76 -2.76 -18.09
CA GLY A 214 10.90 -3.58 -16.89
C GLY A 214 12.07 -3.14 -15.99
N LEU A 215 13.25 -2.89 -16.57
CA LEU A 215 14.43 -2.42 -15.81
C LEU A 215 14.27 -0.97 -15.34
N TYR A 216 13.53 -0.15 -16.09
CA TYR A 216 13.18 1.20 -15.67
C TYR A 216 12.22 1.19 -14.45
N PHE A 217 11.14 0.39 -14.50
CA PHE A 217 10.23 0.24 -13.36
C PHE A 217 10.91 -0.39 -12.15
N PHE A 218 11.81 -1.36 -12.36
CA PHE A 218 12.61 -1.92 -11.28
C PHE A 218 13.47 -0.85 -10.60
N ARG A 219 14.14 0.01 -11.37
CA ARG A 219 14.92 1.15 -10.83
C ARG A 219 14.04 2.13 -10.06
N LEU A 220 12.91 2.55 -10.63
CA LEU A 220 11.96 3.42 -9.91
C LEU A 220 11.48 2.77 -8.61
N PHE A 221 11.17 1.47 -8.62
CA PHE A 221 10.77 0.75 -7.43
C PHE A 221 11.87 0.69 -6.37
N MET A 222 13.13 0.47 -6.78
CA MET A 222 14.27 0.54 -5.87
C MET A 222 14.40 1.94 -5.22
N TYR A 223 14.29 3.02 -5.99
CA TYR A 223 14.30 4.38 -5.44
C TYR A 223 13.12 4.62 -4.50
N ALA A 224 11.92 4.16 -4.86
CA ALA A 224 10.74 4.27 -4.00
C ALA A 224 10.97 3.58 -2.66
N LEU A 225 11.44 2.33 -2.69
CA LEU A 225 11.75 1.57 -1.48
C LEU A 225 12.85 2.23 -0.66
N LEU A 226 13.94 2.66 -1.30
CA LEU A 226 15.04 3.33 -0.61
C LEU A 226 14.55 4.58 0.12
N VAL A 227 13.80 5.46 -0.56
CA VAL A 227 13.27 6.69 0.04
C VAL A 227 12.30 6.37 1.18
N ILE A 228 11.39 5.42 1.00
CA ILE A 228 10.41 5.05 2.03
C ILE A 228 11.11 4.43 3.25
N LEU A 229 12.09 3.54 3.03
CA LEU A 229 12.85 2.92 4.12
C LEU A 229 13.70 3.93 4.87
N SER A 230 14.45 4.78 4.16
CA SER A 230 15.28 5.82 4.77
C SER A 230 14.43 6.81 5.54
N THR A 231 13.33 7.32 4.96
CA THR A 231 12.42 8.22 5.68
C THR A 231 11.80 7.54 6.90
N THR A 232 11.31 6.29 6.78
CA THR A 232 10.78 5.53 7.93
C THR A 232 11.82 5.41 9.04
N PHE A 233 13.06 5.06 8.69
CA PHE A 233 14.15 4.89 9.63
C PHE A 233 14.46 6.18 10.39
N PHE A 234 14.69 7.29 9.67
CA PHE A 234 14.98 8.59 10.28
C PHE A 234 13.84 9.07 11.16
N TYR A 235 12.59 8.91 10.72
CA TYR A 235 11.44 9.26 11.53
C TYR A 235 11.30 8.40 12.78
N SER A 236 11.62 7.11 12.70
CA SER A 236 11.60 6.23 13.87
C SER A 236 12.64 6.65 14.91
N LEU A 237 13.83 7.06 14.45
CA LEU A 237 14.85 7.62 15.34
C LEU A 237 14.41 8.93 15.99
N VAL A 238 13.82 9.85 15.21
CA VAL A 238 13.33 11.14 15.72
C VAL A 238 12.21 10.93 16.75
N LEU A 239 11.23 10.09 16.42
CA LEU A 239 10.13 9.75 17.32
C LEU A 239 10.62 9.14 18.63
N LYS A 240 11.53 8.15 18.55
CA LYS A 240 12.09 7.53 19.74
C LYS A 240 12.80 8.56 20.62
N LYS A 241 13.77 9.26 20.05
CA LYS A 241 14.68 10.13 20.81
C LYS A 241 14.02 11.39 21.34
N PHE A 242 13.15 12.03 20.57
CA PHE A 242 12.62 13.36 20.92
C PHE A 242 11.22 13.33 21.50
N VAL A 243 10.45 12.27 21.29
CA VAL A 243 9.08 12.16 21.80
C VAL A 243 9.02 11.12 22.91
N PHE A 244 9.37 9.87 22.61
CA PHE A 244 9.15 8.78 23.56
C PHE A 244 10.13 8.80 24.73
N ASP A 245 11.43 8.95 24.46
CA ASP A 245 12.45 8.97 25.52
C ASP A 245 12.27 10.19 26.44
N LYS A 246 11.99 11.37 25.86
CA LYS A 246 11.71 12.59 26.64
C LYS A 246 10.43 12.48 27.50
N LYS A 247 9.36 11.91 26.93
CA LYS A 247 8.11 11.70 27.68
C LYS A 247 8.28 10.65 28.79
N LEU A 248 9.09 9.62 28.54
CA LEU A 248 9.45 8.63 29.55
C LEU A 248 10.20 9.28 30.71
N GLU A 249 11.19 10.14 30.43
CA GLU A 249 11.91 10.91 31.45
C GLU A 249 10.97 11.80 32.27
N GLU A 250 10.06 12.53 31.61
CA GLU A 250 9.05 13.35 32.28
C GLU A 250 8.11 12.50 33.16
N GLN A 251 7.65 11.35 32.68
CA GLN A 251 6.79 10.43 33.44
C GLN A 251 7.51 9.76 34.61
N MET A 252 8.80 9.47 34.49
CA MET A 252 9.61 8.96 35.60
C MET A 252 9.84 10.01 36.68
N SER A 253 9.80 11.31 36.31
CA SER A 253 9.93 12.42 37.26
C SER A 253 8.65 12.76 38.02
N SER A 254 7.46 12.45 37.48
CA SER A 254 6.17 12.67 38.14
C SER A 254 5.69 11.39 38.87
N SER A 255 5.66 11.41 40.20
CA SER A 255 5.44 10.20 41.03
C SER A 255 4.00 9.68 41.10
N GLU A 256 2.99 10.40 40.60
CA GLU A 256 1.58 10.13 40.96
C GLU A 256 0.74 9.39 39.90
N ASP A 257 1.12 9.38 38.62
CA ASP A 257 0.32 8.66 37.62
C ASP A 257 1.20 8.00 36.54
N LYS A 258 1.51 6.71 36.75
CA LYS A 258 2.30 5.87 35.83
C LYS A 258 1.47 5.31 34.66
N ILE A 259 0.42 6.02 34.24
CA ILE A 259 -0.45 5.55 33.17
C ILE A 259 0.05 6.11 31.84
N ARG A 260 0.43 5.21 30.93
CA ARG A 260 0.86 5.56 29.57
C ARG A 260 -0.31 6.19 28.81
N ASP A 261 -0.14 7.44 28.40
CA ASP A 261 -1.13 8.17 27.62
C ASP A 261 -1.07 7.74 26.14
N LEU A 262 -1.84 6.69 25.84
CA LEU A 262 -1.98 6.09 24.52
C LEU A 262 -2.66 7.02 23.50
N GLU A 263 -3.44 8.00 23.94
CA GLU A 263 -4.16 8.90 23.05
C GLU A 263 -3.21 9.93 22.45
N PHE A 264 -2.40 10.58 23.30
CA PHE A 264 -1.34 11.46 22.84
C PHE A 264 -0.34 10.73 21.94
N GLU A 265 0.13 9.54 22.34
CA GLU A 265 1.06 8.77 21.51
C GLU A 265 0.46 8.44 20.14
N GLY A 266 -0.82 8.10 20.10
CA GLY A 266 -1.54 7.88 18.85
C GLY A 266 -1.58 9.11 17.96
N VAL A 267 -1.84 10.30 18.52
CA VAL A 267 -1.86 11.57 17.77
C VAL A 267 -0.46 11.91 17.23
N VAL A 268 0.58 11.77 18.05
CA VAL A 268 1.96 12.05 17.63
C VAL A 268 2.39 11.08 16.54
N LEU A 269 2.17 9.78 16.72
CA LEU A 269 2.46 8.77 15.69
C LEU A 269 1.77 9.07 14.36
N GLN A 270 0.48 9.45 14.40
CA GLN A 270 -0.27 9.77 13.18
C GLN A 270 0.30 11.00 12.47
N ARG A 271 0.56 12.09 13.21
CA ARG A 271 1.15 13.32 12.65
C ARG A 271 2.54 13.07 12.08
N SER A 272 3.37 12.30 12.78
CA SER A 272 4.71 11.96 12.31
C SER A 272 4.68 11.11 11.04
N LYS A 273 3.74 10.18 10.89
CA LYS A 273 3.57 9.42 9.64
C LYS A 273 3.11 10.29 8.46
N ILE A 274 2.25 11.29 8.71
CA ILE A 274 1.87 12.28 7.67
C ILE A 274 3.08 13.12 7.27
N PHE A 275 3.87 13.59 8.24
CA PHE A 275 5.08 14.35 7.93
C PHE A 275 6.08 13.48 7.15
N GLN A 276 6.24 12.21 7.54
CA GLN A 276 7.03 11.22 6.80
C GLN A 276 6.55 11.06 5.36
N PHE A 277 5.24 10.93 5.15
CA PHE A 277 4.65 10.86 3.80
C PHE A 277 5.03 12.07 2.94
N VAL A 278 4.89 13.28 3.49
CA VAL A 278 5.24 14.53 2.80
C VAL A 278 6.73 14.58 2.47
N THR A 279 7.61 14.22 3.42
CA THR A 279 9.05 14.14 3.18
C THR A 279 9.39 13.12 2.11
N ALA A 280 8.77 11.94 2.14
CA ALA A 280 8.98 10.90 1.12
C ALA A 280 8.54 11.39 -0.26
N CYS A 281 7.38 12.03 -0.37
CA CYS A 281 6.91 12.64 -1.62
C CYS A 281 7.89 13.68 -2.16
N PHE A 282 8.41 14.55 -1.30
CA PHE A 282 9.39 15.57 -1.67
C PHE A 282 10.69 14.95 -2.20
N VAL A 283 11.25 13.97 -1.49
CA VAL A 283 12.49 13.29 -1.91
C VAL A 283 12.26 12.50 -3.21
N LEU A 284 11.11 11.84 -3.37
CA LEU A 284 10.76 11.16 -4.62
C LEU A 284 10.63 12.15 -5.78
N ALA A 285 10.01 13.31 -5.58
CA ALA A 285 9.95 14.36 -6.59
C ALA A 285 11.35 14.86 -6.98
N MET A 286 12.27 14.98 -6.02
CA MET A 286 13.67 15.31 -6.27
C MET A 286 14.38 14.24 -7.11
N VAL A 287 14.13 12.94 -6.86
CA VAL A 287 14.68 11.84 -7.68
C VAL A 287 14.29 11.99 -9.15
N VAL A 288 13.02 12.29 -9.44
CA VAL A 288 12.55 12.51 -10.82
C VAL A 288 13.13 13.80 -11.39
N LYS A 289 13.12 14.90 -10.62
CA LYS A 289 13.55 16.21 -11.09
C LYS A 289 15.04 16.28 -11.41
N LEU A 290 15.85 15.52 -10.68
CA LEU A 290 17.29 15.39 -10.88
C LEU A 290 17.67 14.28 -11.87
N ASP A 291 16.68 13.60 -12.47
CA ASP A 291 16.88 12.51 -13.43
C ASP A 291 17.77 11.37 -12.89
N MET A 292 17.81 11.16 -11.56
CA MET A 292 18.73 10.19 -10.95
C MET A 292 18.44 8.75 -11.42
N ASN A 293 17.17 8.44 -11.67
CA ASN A 293 16.73 7.14 -12.14
C ASN A 293 17.03 6.88 -13.64
N LEU A 294 17.52 7.89 -14.36
CA LEU A 294 17.88 7.80 -15.77
C LEU A 294 19.36 7.48 -15.99
N TYR A 295 20.12 7.29 -14.92
CA TYR A 295 21.44 6.67 -14.98
C TYR A 295 21.33 5.16 -14.74
N SER A 296 22.17 4.41 -15.45
CA SER A 296 22.38 2.98 -15.26
C SER A 296 23.84 2.75 -14.90
N VAL A 297 24.11 1.73 -14.09
CA VAL A 297 25.46 1.28 -13.81
C VAL A 297 25.60 -0.12 -14.39
N THR A 298 26.64 -0.35 -15.19
CA THR A 298 26.90 -1.66 -15.78
C THR A 298 28.39 -1.97 -15.78
N LYS A 299 28.73 -3.26 -15.87
CA LYS A 299 30.12 -3.71 -15.94
C LYS A 299 30.48 -4.08 -17.36
N VAL A 300 31.67 -3.67 -17.78
CA VAL A 300 32.22 -4.03 -19.09
C VAL A 300 32.49 -5.54 -19.11
N LYS A 301 31.91 -6.26 -20.07
CA LYS A 301 31.99 -7.74 -20.15
C LYS A 301 33.33 -8.25 -20.69
N GLU A 302 33.97 -7.48 -21.56
CA GLU A 302 35.16 -7.87 -22.32
C GLU A 302 36.15 -6.70 -22.40
N ASP A 303 37.44 -6.97 -22.60
CA ASP A 303 38.43 -5.91 -22.76
C ASP A 303 38.24 -5.20 -24.11
N LEU A 304 37.87 -3.92 -24.07
CA LEU A 304 37.67 -3.08 -25.25
C LEU A 304 38.82 -2.08 -25.35
N ALA A 305 39.98 -2.58 -25.80
CA ALA A 305 41.21 -1.78 -25.92
C ALA A 305 41.03 -0.54 -26.79
N SER A 306 40.21 -0.63 -27.85
CA SER A 306 39.87 0.47 -28.77
C SER A 306 39.20 1.67 -28.08
N PHE A 307 38.57 1.45 -26.93
CA PHE A 307 37.90 2.49 -26.14
C PHE A 307 38.53 2.72 -24.76
N ASN A 308 39.70 2.11 -24.51
CA ASN A 308 40.39 2.14 -23.21
C ASN A 308 39.51 1.65 -22.04
N LEU A 309 38.67 0.64 -22.28
CA LEU A 309 37.79 0.04 -21.27
C LEU A 309 38.26 -1.38 -20.95
N LYS A 310 38.53 -1.65 -19.67
CA LYS A 310 38.92 -2.98 -19.17
C LYS A 310 37.72 -3.80 -18.72
N LYS A 311 37.80 -5.12 -18.89
CA LYS A 311 36.83 -6.08 -18.37
C LYS A 311 36.63 -5.90 -16.86
N GLY A 312 35.38 -5.90 -16.44
CA GLY A 312 34.98 -5.71 -15.04
C GLY A 312 34.93 -4.25 -14.57
N HIS A 313 35.39 -3.29 -15.39
CA HIS A 313 35.25 -1.87 -15.06
C HIS A 313 33.78 -1.47 -14.98
N THR A 314 33.44 -0.65 -13.99
CA THR A 314 32.07 -0.19 -13.78
C THR A 314 31.89 1.14 -14.50
N ILE A 315 30.94 1.20 -15.42
CA ILE A 315 30.63 2.39 -16.22
C ILE A 315 29.24 2.90 -15.90
N VAL A 316 29.09 4.23 -15.95
CA VAL A 316 27.81 4.91 -15.81
C VAL A 316 27.27 5.21 -17.20
N VAL A 317 26.07 4.71 -17.48
CA VAL A 317 25.34 4.92 -18.72
C VAL A 317 24.22 5.91 -18.46
N ASP A 318 24.27 7.04 -19.16
CA ASP A 318 23.29 8.09 -19.13
C ASP A 318 22.22 7.82 -20.20
N ASN A 319 21.03 7.40 -19.76
CA ASN A 319 19.93 7.04 -20.67
C ASN A 319 19.16 8.27 -21.17
N ARG A 320 19.51 9.50 -20.74
CA ARG A 320 18.82 10.74 -21.17
C ARG A 320 19.05 11.09 -22.64
N PHE A 321 20.09 10.52 -23.24
CA PHE A 321 20.46 10.72 -24.64
C PHE A 321 19.56 9.96 -25.63
N ASN A 322 18.66 9.10 -25.14
CA ASN A 322 17.65 8.44 -25.95
C ASN A 322 16.36 9.27 -26.00
N CYS A 323 16.39 10.46 -26.61
CA CYS A 323 15.33 11.46 -26.50
C CYS A 323 14.53 11.67 -27.80
N ILE A 324 13.24 12.00 -27.64
CA ILE A 324 12.33 12.37 -28.75
C ILE A 324 12.63 13.80 -29.23
N ALA A 325 12.97 14.69 -28.28
CA ALA A 325 13.39 16.06 -28.53
C ALA A 325 14.63 16.35 -27.67
N CYS A 326 15.82 16.25 -28.26
CA CYS A 326 17.04 16.12 -27.49
C CYS A 326 17.59 17.44 -26.94
N ARG A 327 17.36 17.68 -25.65
CA ARG A 327 18.18 18.62 -24.85
C ARG A 327 19.61 18.11 -24.65
N TYR A 328 19.82 16.81 -24.76
CA TYR A 328 21.09 16.13 -24.55
C TYR A 328 21.52 15.41 -25.83
N GLU A 329 22.07 16.17 -26.78
CA GLU A 329 22.49 15.60 -28.07
C GLU A 329 23.80 14.80 -27.96
N LEU A 330 23.87 13.70 -28.73
CA LEU A 330 25.06 12.85 -28.84
C LEU A 330 26.08 13.47 -29.79
N LYS A 331 27.29 13.77 -29.33
CA LYS A 331 28.35 14.34 -30.17
C LYS A 331 29.21 13.26 -30.80
N ASP A 332 29.85 13.60 -31.91
CA ASP A 332 30.85 12.74 -32.53
C ASP A 332 31.95 12.40 -31.52
N GLY A 333 32.36 11.14 -31.52
CA GLY A 333 33.32 10.61 -30.56
C GLY A 333 32.73 10.19 -29.21
N ASP A 334 31.45 10.47 -28.92
CA ASP A 334 30.77 9.95 -27.74
C ASP A 334 30.71 8.42 -27.76
N LEU A 335 30.91 7.80 -26.61
CA LEU A 335 30.73 6.36 -26.44
C LEU A 335 29.26 6.09 -26.09
N VAL A 336 28.64 5.16 -26.81
CA VAL A 336 27.23 4.79 -26.64
C VAL A 336 27.10 3.29 -26.44
N MET A 337 26.05 2.91 -25.72
CA MET A 337 25.65 1.53 -25.52
C MET A 337 24.35 1.27 -26.27
N PHE A 338 24.26 0.14 -26.98
CA PHE A 338 23.10 -0.24 -27.78
C PHE A 338 22.88 -1.76 -27.78
N GLY A 339 21.68 -2.19 -28.20
CA GLY A 339 21.33 -3.61 -28.34
C GLY A 339 21.48 -4.41 -27.04
N ARG A 340 22.26 -5.50 -27.05
CA ARG A 340 22.49 -6.37 -25.87
C ARG A 340 23.67 -5.93 -25.00
N GLY A 341 23.93 -4.62 -24.94
CA GLY A 341 25.04 -4.03 -24.19
C GLY A 341 26.33 -3.91 -24.99
N THR A 342 26.22 -3.82 -26.32
CA THR A 342 27.36 -3.53 -27.20
C THR A 342 27.77 -2.08 -27.00
N ILE A 343 29.07 -1.81 -26.99
CA ILE A 343 29.63 -0.47 -26.87
C ILE A 343 30.20 -0.06 -28.23
N GLY A 344 29.93 1.17 -28.63
CA GLY A 344 30.51 1.76 -29.82
C GLY A 344 30.71 3.26 -29.70
N GLN A 345 31.41 3.83 -30.67
CA GLN A 345 31.68 5.26 -30.74
C GLN A 345 30.84 5.90 -31.85
N VAL A 346 30.15 6.99 -31.54
CA VAL A 346 29.38 7.77 -32.52
C VAL A 346 30.35 8.37 -33.54
N LEU A 347 30.09 8.09 -34.82
CA LEU A 347 30.85 8.63 -35.95
C LEU A 347 30.11 9.75 -36.66
N ALA A 348 28.80 9.61 -36.85
CA ALA A 348 27.97 10.57 -37.55
C ALA A 348 26.48 10.38 -37.26
N ARG A 349 25.66 11.38 -37.59
CA ARG A 349 24.21 11.42 -37.35
C ARG A 349 23.41 11.32 -38.65
N GLU A 350 22.09 11.22 -38.53
CA GLU A 350 21.14 11.28 -39.65
C GLU A 350 21.50 12.39 -40.65
N GLY A 351 21.62 12.03 -41.94
CA GLY A 351 21.95 12.94 -43.03
C GLY A 351 23.44 13.19 -43.26
N ASP A 352 24.31 12.77 -42.34
CA ASP A 352 25.76 12.85 -42.54
C ASP A 352 26.27 11.74 -43.46
N MET A 353 27.42 11.97 -44.09
CA MET A 353 28.09 10.99 -44.96
C MET A 353 29.20 10.27 -44.18
N VAL A 354 29.16 8.93 -44.16
CA VAL A 354 30.21 8.10 -43.54
C VAL A 354 30.84 7.18 -44.57
N GLY A 355 32.18 7.07 -44.50
CA GLY A 355 32.97 6.22 -45.39
C GLY A 355 33.90 5.29 -44.61
N GLN A 356 34.03 4.03 -45.06
CA GLN A 356 34.97 3.09 -44.48
C GLN A 356 36.29 3.13 -45.25
N ILE A 357 37.37 3.50 -44.58
CA ILE A 357 38.71 3.49 -45.17
C ILE A 357 39.23 2.05 -45.19
N GLY A 358 39.39 1.49 -46.39
CA GLY A 358 40.00 0.18 -46.62
C GLY A 358 41.53 0.28 -46.73
N GLN A 359 42.22 -0.83 -46.47
CA GLN A 359 43.63 -0.99 -46.82
C GLN A 359 43.72 -2.06 -47.92
N ASP A 360 44.47 -1.76 -48.99
CA ASP A 360 44.73 -2.75 -50.04
C ASP A 360 45.66 -3.87 -49.53
N ARG A 361 45.86 -4.92 -50.34
CA ARG A 361 46.76 -6.04 -50.01
C ARG A 361 48.23 -5.63 -49.79
N ASN A 362 48.59 -4.40 -50.15
CA ASN A 362 49.92 -3.80 -50.00
C ASN A 362 49.97 -2.76 -48.85
N GLY A 363 48.92 -2.65 -48.03
CA GLY A 363 48.83 -1.70 -46.91
C GLY A 363 48.57 -0.25 -47.31
N ARG A 364 48.25 0.03 -48.58
CA ARG A 364 47.89 1.38 -49.04
C ARG A 364 46.49 1.74 -48.58
N THR A 365 46.36 2.94 -48.02
CA THR A 365 45.07 3.49 -47.62
C THR A 365 44.26 3.84 -48.87
N ILE A 366 43.15 3.14 -49.11
CA ILE A 366 42.22 3.45 -50.19
C ILE A 366 41.19 4.44 -49.63
N ALA A 367 41.00 5.57 -50.32
CA ALA A 367 39.94 6.51 -49.98
C ALA A 367 38.58 5.82 -50.19
N SER A 368 37.89 5.57 -49.07
CA SER A 368 36.51 5.09 -48.91
C SER A 368 35.94 4.19 -50.04
N GLU A 369 36.00 2.86 -49.88
CA GLU A 369 35.35 1.91 -50.79
C GLU A 369 33.81 2.01 -50.77
N ASN A 370 33.21 2.59 -49.73
CA ASN A 370 31.76 2.67 -49.56
C ASN A 370 31.39 3.91 -48.75
N VAL A 371 30.90 4.98 -49.41
CA VAL A 371 30.34 6.17 -48.76
C VAL A 371 28.84 6.00 -48.70
N GLN A 372 28.25 6.10 -47.51
CA GLN A 372 26.82 5.98 -47.30
C GLN A 372 26.31 7.13 -46.43
N GLU A 373 25.13 7.64 -46.78
CA GLU A 373 24.40 8.60 -45.96
C GLU A 373 23.76 7.88 -44.78
N VAL A 374 23.84 8.45 -43.58
CA VAL A 374 23.20 7.87 -42.39
C VAL A 374 21.68 7.97 -42.54
N PRO A 375 20.94 6.84 -42.50
CA PRO A 375 19.49 6.86 -42.66
C PRO A 375 18.76 7.66 -41.59
N ARG A 376 17.56 8.13 -41.93
CA ARG A 376 16.67 8.81 -40.99
C ARG A 376 16.39 7.98 -39.74
N GLY A 377 16.48 8.60 -38.57
CA GLY A 377 16.31 7.96 -37.26
C GLY A 377 17.45 7.01 -36.86
N HIS A 378 18.60 7.06 -37.54
CA HIS A 378 19.76 6.22 -37.24
C HIS A 378 20.99 7.04 -36.84
N LEU A 379 21.96 6.36 -36.23
CA LEU A 379 23.31 6.84 -35.93
C LEU A 379 24.33 5.89 -36.54
N ALA A 380 25.39 6.45 -37.13
CA ALA A 380 26.54 5.66 -37.55
C ALA A 380 27.49 5.46 -36.37
N VAL A 381 27.75 4.20 -36.01
CA VAL A 381 28.56 3.85 -34.85
C VAL A 381 29.68 2.89 -35.24
N LYS A 382 30.89 3.18 -34.77
CA LYS A 382 32.02 2.24 -34.81
C LYS A 382 31.89 1.27 -33.64
N ALA A 383 31.54 0.02 -33.91
CA ALA A 383 31.43 -1.00 -32.87
C ALA A 383 32.82 -1.41 -32.33
N SER A 384 32.87 -1.89 -31.09
CA SER A 384 34.11 -2.30 -30.42
C SER A 384 34.90 -3.41 -31.12
N ASN A 385 34.22 -4.25 -31.91
CA ASN A 385 34.80 -5.33 -32.72
C ASN A 385 35.57 -4.81 -33.97
N GLY A 386 35.55 -3.50 -34.21
CA GLY A 386 36.70 -2.78 -34.78
C GLY A 386 36.84 -2.71 -36.29
N LYS A 387 35.88 -3.20 -37.09
CA LYS A 387 35.97 -3.07 -38.55
C LYS A 387 34.77 -2.37 -39.19
N ASP A 388 33.54 -2.71 -38.82
CA ASP A 388 32.38 -2.25 -39.56
C ASP A 388 31.68 -1.05 -38.91
N ILE A 389 31.26 -0.10 -39.76
CA ILE A 389 30.33 0.96 -39.36
C ILE A 389 28.94 0.33 -39.30
N VAL A 390 28.26 0.48 -38.17
CA VAL A 390 26.91 -0.04 -37.97
C VAL A 390 25.95 1.13 -37.85
N PHE A 391 24.88 1.11 -38.64
CA PHE A 391 23.75 2.02 -38.44
C PHE A 391 22.82 1.45 -37.38
N ILE A 392 22.73 2.17 -36.26
CA ILE A 392 21.83 1.80 -35.17
C ILE A 392 20.63 2.74 -35.19
N LYS A 393 19.43 2.21 -34.98
CA LYS A 393 18.29 3.09 -34.76
C LYS A 393 18.44 3.81 -33.43
N ILE A 394 18.01 5.06 -33.37
CA ILE A 394 18.00 5.83 -32.10
C ILE A 394 17.16 5.09 -31.04
N GLU A 395 16.05 4.46 -31.44
CA GLU A 395 15.21 3.64 -30.56
C GLU A 395 15.92 2.41 -29.98
N ASP A 396 17.06 1.98 -30.51
CA ASP A 396 17.84 0.84 -29.97
C ASP A 396 18.99 1.29 -29.05
N LEU A 397 19.18 2.61 -28.89
CA LEU A 397 20.20 3.18 -28.04
C LEU A 397 19.83 3.03 -26.56
N ILE A 398 20.69 2.41 -25.77
CA ILE A 398 20.48 2.30 -24.32
C ILE A 398 20.86 3.63 -23.65
N GLY A 399 21.99 4.23 -24.03
CA GLY A 399 22.44 5.51 -23.49
C GLY A 399 23.90 5.83 -23.80
N LYS A 400 24.35 6.99 -23.34
CA LYS A 400 25.73 7.47 -23.47
C LYS A 400 26.58 7.03 -22.28
N ILE A 401 27.80 6.55 -22.52
CA ILE A 401 28.75 6.22 -21.46
C ILE A 401 29.42 7.51 -20.98
N GLN A 402 29.32 7.78 -19.68
CA GLN A 402 30.07 8.85 -19.02
C GLN A 402 31.50 8.34 -18.76
N LYS A 403 32.50 9.06 -19.27
CA LYS A 403 33.93 8.75 -19.06
C LYS A 403 34.42 9.23 -17.71
#